data_AF-A0A9Q1G361-F1
#
_entry.id   AF-A0A9Q1G361-F1
#
_cell.length_a   1.000
_cell.length_b   1.000
_cell.length_c   1.000
_cell.angle_alpha   90.00
_cell.angle_beta   90.00
_cell.angle_gamma   90.00
#
_symmetry.space_group_name_H-M   'P 1'
#
loop_
_entity.id
_entity.type
_entity.pdbx_description
1 polymer ?
#
loop_
_entity_poly.entity_id
_entity_poly.type
_entity_poly.pdbx_seq_one_letter_code
_entity_poly.pdbx_strand_id
1 'polypeptide(L)'
;MEFYRTTGEPYLGTAYAIMMCYWDGIMHFFLYLLMVRRISKRKPYRSVGIFWAGSLFANMVIFVPGIVLGKYGSEIRPAFWLNMPFLLVPIWGAVSLFRRPRELPAISPGKIEREQKRSLFFRPLDLLLIISLLGAVGFTIFRGFVVLDCPLETCFTYINEYEPYLKDPVGYPKVMMLLFLFYATPMLAVFTYGLRTPGCTWMLDWTVYFAGAIAQCQWSHIGASLHPRTAPPYRIPEEMWKPVIGLNLAYLAVPLVLALRCTRNPTFFMKAVPEGQANHEKKFN
;
A
#
# COMPACT_ATOMS: atom_id res chain seq x y z
N MET A 1 15.55 -13.53 25.08
CA MET A 1 15.47 -12.84 23.77
C MET A 1 16.74 -12.98 22.94
N GLU A 2 17.93 -12.89 23.54
CA GLU A 2 19.21 -13.02 22.82
C GLU A 2 19.36 -14.39 22.12
N PHE A 3 19.09 -15.49 22.82
CA PHE A 3 19.06 -16.84 22.24
C PHE A 3 18.15 -16.98 21.01
N TYR A 4 16.96 -16.37 21.00
CA TYR A 4 16.05 -16.44 19.85
C TYR A 4 16.59 -15.62 18.65
N ARG A 5 17.26 -14.50 18.92
CA ARG A 5 17.90 -13.66 17.90
C ARG A 5 19.20 -14.27 17.36
N THR A 6 19.92 -15.05 18.15
CA THR A 6 21.17 -15.71 17.69
C THR A 6 20.93 -17.10 17.12
N THR A 7 19.95 -17.84 17.64
CA THR A 7 19.74 -19.28 17.36
C THR A 7 18.44 -19.57 16.58
N GLY A 8 17.42 -18.70 16.67
CA GLY A 8 16.14 -18.85 15.95
C GLY A 8 16.05 -18.07 14.66
N GLU A 9 15.79 -16.77 14.75
CA GLU A 9 15.46 -15.89 13.62
C GLU A 9 16.32 -14.60 13.65
N PRO A 10 17.57 -14.65 13.15
CA PRO A 10 18.50 -13.52 13.27
C PRO A 10 18.06 -12.28 12.50
N TYR A 11 17.28 -12.45 11.44
CA TYR A 11 16.69 -11.36 10.65
C TYR A 11 15.70 -10.49 11.44
N LEU A 12 15.08 -11.00 12.53
CA LEU A 12 14.23 -10.19 13.41
C LEU A 12 15.02 -9.11 14.17
N GLY A 13 16.35 -9.24 14.22
CA GLY A 13 17.23 -8.22 14.77
C GLY A 13 17.39 -6.99 13.87
N THR A 14 16.99 -7.06 12.60
CA THR A 14 17.16 -5.97 11.62
C THR A 14 16.24 -4.79 11.90
N ALA A 15 16.66 -3.60 11.48
CA ALA A 15 15.86 -2.39 11.58
C ALA A 15 14.48 -2.54 10.91
N TYR A 16 14.44 -3.12 9.70
CA TYR A 16 13.19 -3.37 8.98
C TYR A 16 12.23 -4.28 9.76
N ALA A 17 12.72 -5.42 10.27
CA ALA A 17 11.90 -6.34 11.03
C ALA A 17 11.35 -5.73 12.33
N ILE A 18 12.15 -4.90 13.01
CA ILE A 18 11.68 -4.17 14.20
C ILE A 18 10.56 -3.19 13.85
N MET A 19 10.73 -2.40 12.79
CA MET A 19 9.71 -1.44 12.35
C MET A 19 8.43 -2.14 11.90
N MET A 20 8.58 -3.26 11.21
CA MET A 20 7.49 -4.17 10.88
C MET A 20 6.76 -4.64 12.16
N CYS A 21 7.47 -5.16 13.16
CA CYS A 21 6.86 -5.62 14.41
C CYS A 21 6.14 -4.48 15.16
N TYR A 22 6.66 -3.25 15.11
CA TYR A 22 5.96 -2.08 15.65
C TYR A 22 4.67 -1.77 14.89
N TRP A 23 4.69 -1.89 13.55
CA TRP A 23 3.48 -1.73 12.75
C TRP A 23 2.42 -2.77 13.11
N ASP A 24 2.83 -4.04 13.23
CA ASP A 24 1.91 -5.13 13.59
C ASP A 24 1.35 -4.94 15.01
N GLY A 25 2.22 -4.58 15.97
CA GLY A 25 1.85 -4.39 17.37
C GLY A 25 0.99 -3.14 17.64
N ILE A 26 1.07 -2.11 16.80
CA ILE A 26 0.32 -0.86 16.97
C ILE A 26 -0.84 -0.80 15.97
N MET A 27 -0.53 -0.77 14.68
CA MET A 27 -1.51 -0.51 13.62
C MET A 27 -2.40 -1.72 13.37
N HIS A 28 -1.86 -2.92 13.19
CA HIS A 28 -2.72 -4.10 13.02
C HIS A 28 -3.50 -4.41 14.28
N PHE A 29 -2.88 -4.30 15.46
CA PHE A 29 -3.59 -4.44 16.73
C PHE A 29 -4.79 -3.49 16.84
N PHE A 30 -4.60 -2.21 16.52
CA PHE A 30 -5.69 -1.24 16.47
C PHE A 30 -6.78 -1.63 15.45
N LEU A 31 -6.39 -2.07 14.25
CA LEU A 31 -7.34 -2.51 13.22
C LEU A 31 -8.15 -3.74 13.66
N TYR A 32 -7.54 -4.69 14.38
CA TYR A 32 -8.25 -5.83 14.96
C TYR A 32 -9.31 -5.37 15.96
N LEU A 33 -8.95 -4.49 16.90
CA LEU A 33 -9.89 -3.93 17.88
C LEU A 33 -11.04 -3.17 17.19
N LEU A 34 -10.72 -2.41 16.14
CA LEU A 34 -11.71 -1.69 15.36
C LEU A 34 -12.66 -2.65 14.64
N MET A 35 -12.16 -3.73 14.02
CA MET A 35 -12.98 -4.75 13.38
C MET A 35 -13.88 -5.46 14.39
N VAL A 36 -13.35 -5.92 15.53
CA VAL A 36 -14.13 -6.56 16.60
C VAL A 36 -15.25 -5.64 17.08
N ARG A 37 -14.93 -4.36 17.34
CA ARG A 37 -15.93 -3.36 17.74
C ARG A 37 -17.02 -3.15 16.68
N ARG A 38 -16.65 -3.13 15.40
CA ARG A 38 -17.63 -3.00 14.29
C ARG A 38 -18.52 -4.23 14.18
N ILE A 39 -17.95 -5.43 14.30
CA ILE A 39 -18.68 -6.71 14.30
C ILE A 39 -19.68 -6.75 15.47
N SER A 40 -19.23 -6.43 16.69
CA SER A 40 -20.09 -6.36 17.88
C SER A 40 -21.26 -5.39 17.70
N LYS A 41 -21.03 -4.24 17.04
CA LYS A 41 -22.08 -3.25 16.73
C LYS A 41 -22.86 -3.52 15.44
N ARG A 42 -22.67 -4.68 14.79
CA ARG A 42 -23.25 -5.02 13.47
C ARG A 42 -23.06 -3.92 12.41
N LYS A 43 -21.92 -3.23 12.45
CA LYS A 43 -21.53 -2.19 11.49
C LYS A 43 -20.60 -2.76 10.43
N PRO A 44 -20.61 -2.20 9.20
CA PRO A 44 -19.69 -2.64 8.16
C PRO A 44 -18.23 -2.44 8.59
N TYR A 45 -17.43 -3.48 8.37
CA TYR A 45 -16.00 -3.51 8.63
C TYR A 45 -15.16 -3.87 7.39
N ARG A 46 -15.81 -4.11 6.25
CA ARG A 46 -15.17 -4.54 5.00
C ARG A 46 -13.94 -3.70 4.66
N SER A 47 -14.06 -2.38 4.61
CA SER A 47 -12.95 -1.49 4.27
C SER A 47 -11.79 -1.54 5.28
N VAL A 48 -12.10 -1.72 6.57
CA VAL A 48 -11.08 -1.88 7.62
C VAL A 48 -10.32 -3.19 7.41
N GLY A 49 -11.04 -4.27 7.13
CA GLY A 49 -10.44 -5.57 6.82
C GLY A 49 -9.62 -5.56 5.53
N ILE A 50 -10.06 -4.85 4.49
CA ILE A 50 -9.32 -4.76 3.23
C ILE A 50 -8.02 -3.96 3.41
N PHE A 51 -8.05 -2.87 4.18
CA PHE A 51 -6.84 -2.12 4.53
C PHE A 51 -5.87 -2.99 5.33
N TRP A 52 -6.38 -3.71 6.34
CA TRP A 52 -5.60 -4.67 7.11
C TRP A 52 -4.97 -5.75 6.22
N ALA A 53 -5.75 -6.35 5.32
CA ALA A 53 -5.27 -7.42 4.44
C ALA A 53 -4.16 -6.93 3.50
N GLY A 54 -4.32 -5.75 2.89
CA GLY A 54 -3.28 -5.17 2.03
C GLY A 54 -2.01 -4.84 2.80
N SER A 55 -2.16 -4.30 4.01
CA SER A 55 -1.05 -3.98 4.90
C SER A 55 -0.26 -5.21 5.33
N LEU A 56 -0.95 -6.27 5.77
CA LEU A 56 -0.31 -7.50 6.21
C LEU A 56 0.26 -8.31 5.04
N PHE A 57 -0.39 -8.30 3.87
CA PHE A 57 0.14 -8.93 2.67
C PHE A 57 1.45 -8.27 2.20
N ALA A 58 1.47 -6.93 2.12
CA ALA A 58 2.67 -6.18 1.73
C ALA A 58 3.83 -6.42 2.69
N ASN A 59 3.52 -6.53 3.99
CA ASN A 59 4.48 -6.88 5.01
C ASN A 59 5.21 -8.19 4.68
N MET A 60 4.44 -9.25 4.44
CA MET A 60 5.00 -10.59 4.22
C MET A 60 5.67 -10.74 2.86
N VAL A 61 5.13 -10.11 1.81
CA VAL A 61 5.69 -10.22 0.44
C VAL A 61 7.01 -9.46 0.30
N ILE A 62 7.32 -8.52 1.18
CA ILE A 62 8.66 -7.89 1.26
C ILE A 62 9.55 -8.66 2.22
N PHE A 63 9.04 -9.01 3.40
CA PHE A 63 9.82 -9.62 4.46
C PHE A 63 10.37 -10.99 4.06
N VAL A 64 9.52 -11.88 3.55
CA VAL A 64 9.91 -13.25 3.20
C VAL A 64 10.97 -13.28 2.08
N PRO A 65 10.77 -12.63 0.91
CA PRO A 65 11.81 -12.60 -0.13
C PRO A 65 13.03 -11.77 0.28
N GLY A 66 12.86 -10.74 1.11
CA GLY A 66 13.97 -9.93 1.62
C GLY A 66 14.94 -10.76 2.48
N ILE A 67 14.45 -11.68 3.30
CA ILE A 67 15.30 -12.63 4.04
C ILE A 67 16.07 -13.52 3.07
N VAL A 68 15.39 -14.09 2.07
CA VAL A 68 15.96 -15.04 1.11
C VAL A 68 17.02 -14.39 0.23
N LEU A 69 16.78 -13.16 -0.23
CA LEU A 69 17.67 -12.43 -1.15
C LEU A 69 18.72 -11.58 -0.43
N GLY A 70 18.54 -11.32 0.87
CA GLY A 70 19.46 -10.56 1.68
C GLY A 70 20.57 -11.41 2.31
N LYS A 71 21.36 -10.78 3.17
CA LYS A 71 22.51 -11.38 3.87
C LYS A 71 22.20 -12.60 4.74
N TYR A 72 20.92 -12.89 5.01
CA TYR A 72 20.48 -14.05 5.78
C TYR A 72 20.05 -15.23 4.90
N GLY A 73 20.07 -15.08 3.58
CA GLY A 73 19.61 -16.10 2.63
C GLY A 73 20.44 -17.38 2.62
N SER A 74 21.71 -17.31 3.04
CA SER A 74 22.59 -18.49 3.17
C SER A 74 22.29 -19.34 4.40
N GLU A 75 21.54 -18.82 5.38
CA GLU A 75 21.26 -19.48 6.66
C GLU A 75 19.74 -19.48 6.98
N ILE A 76 18.93 -19.98 6.05
CA ILE A 76 17.48 -20.10 6.27
C ILE A 76 17.21 -21.22 7.28
N ARG A 77 16.85 -20.83 8.50
CA ARG A 77 16.55 -21.76 9.60
C ARG A 77 15.11 -22.26 9.54
N PRO A 78 14.78 -23.43 10.10
CA PRO A 78 13.41 -23.97 10.07
C PRO A 78 12.34 -23.00 10.60
N ALA A 79 12.67 -22.15 11.58
CA ALA A 79 11.78 -21.12 12.11
C ALA A 79 11.25 -20.15 11.05
N PHE A 80 11.99 -19.93 9.95
CA PHE A 80 11.55 -19.14 8.82
C PHE A 80 10.18 -19.56 8.26
N TRP A 81 9.92 -20.87 8.24
CA TRP A 81 8.66 -21.41 7.70
C TRP A 81 7.44 -21.04 8.54
N LEU A 82 7.63 -20.61 9.78
CA LEU A 82 6.55 -20.06 10.61
C LEU A 82 5.96 -18.78 10.01
N ASN A 83 6.67 -18.09 9.11
CA ASN A 83 6.17 -16.90 8.40
C ASN A 83 5.16 -17.25 7.28
N MET A 84 5.13 -18.50 6.78
CA MET A 84 4.25 -18.88 5.66
C MET A 84 2.75 -18.81 6.00
N PRO A 85 2.28 -19.31 7.17
CA PRO A 85 0.90 -19.06 7.60
C PRO A 85 0.53 -17.57 7.60
N PHE A 86 1.44 -16.69 8.03
CA PHE A 86 1.21 -15.25 8.04
C PHE A 86 1.16 -14.63 6.64
N LEU A 87 1.72 -15.28 5.62
CA LEU A 87 1.54 -14.91 4.22
C LEU A 87 0.19 -15.42 3.65
N LEU A 88 -0.23 -16.63 4.02
CA LEU A 88 -1.46 -17.25 3.49
C LEU A 88 -2.73 -16.63 4.08
N VAL A 89 -2.74 -16.28 5.36
CA VAL A 89 -3.89 -15.67 6.06
C VAL A 89 -4.34 -14.34 5.42
N PRO A 90 -3.47 -13.35 5.13
CA PRO A 90 -3.90 -12.10 4.49
C PRO A 90 -4.38 -12.32 3.06
N ILE A 91 -3.85 -13.30 2.31
CA ILE A 91 -4.36 -13.66 0.98
C ILE A 91 -5.78 -14.19 1.11
N TRP A 92 -6.00 -15.17 2.00
CA TRP A 92 -7.33 -15.71 2.27
C TRP A 92 -8.30 -14.63 2.77
N GLY A 93 -7.85 -13.77 3.68
CA GLY A 93 -8.62 -12.64 4.21
C GLY A 93 -9.01 -11.65 3.11
N ALA A 94 -8.06 -11.27 2.24
CA ALA A 94 -8.32 -10.42 1.08
C ALA A 94 -9.37 -11.08 0.17
N VAL A 95 -9.14 -12.30 -0.30
CA VAL A 95 -10.07 -13.02 -1.19
C VAL A 95 -11.47 -13.09 -0.56
N SER A 96 -11.55 -13.43 0.72
CA SER A 96 -12.81 -13.51 1.47
C SER A 96 -13.54 -12.17 1.55
N LEU A 97 -12.82 -11.07 1.75
CA LEU A 97 -13.40 -9.73 1.83
C LEU A 97 -13.80 -9.17 0.47
N PHE A 98 -12.98 -9.38 -0.56
CA PHE A 98 -13.29 -8.96 -1.94
C PHE A 98 -14.52 -9.69 -2.49
N ARG A 99 -14.68 -10.99 -2.18
CA ARG A 99 -15.84 -11.80 -2.60
C ARG A 99 -17.16 -11.42 -1.96
N ARG A 100 -17.15 -10.77 -0.79
CA ARG A 100 -18.39 -10.32 -0.16
C ARG A 100 -19.06 -9.26 -1.05
N PRO A 101 -20.38 -9.11 -1.02
CA PRO A 101 -21.02 -7.94 -1.60
C PRO A 101 -20.57 -6.66 -0.88
N ARG A 102 -20.40 -5.56 -1.61
CA ARG A 102 -20.16 -4.26 -1.02
C ARG A 102 -21.49 -3.56 -0.79
N GLU A 103 -21.72 -3.11 0.45
CA GLU A 103 -22.79 -2.18 0.76
C GLU A 103 -22.48 -0.83 0.10
N LEU A 104 -23.24 -0.49 -0.93
CA LEU A 104 -23.18 0.81 -1.59
C LEU A 104 -24.31 1.70 -1.06
N PRO A 105 -24.06 3.00 -0.87
CA PRO A 105 -25.13 3.92 -0.53
C PRO A 105 -26.19 3.92 -1.63
N ALA A 106 -27.47 3.93 -1.25
CA ALA A 106 -28.57 4.09 -2.20
C ALA A 106 -28.53 5.52 -2.77
N ILE A 107 -28.08 5.65 -4.02
CA ILE A 107 -27.99 6.92 -4.73
C ILE A 107 -28.87 6.82 -5.98
N SER A 108 -29.66 7.86 -6.26
CA SER A 108 -30.53 7.89 -7.44
C SER A 108 -29.72 7.83 -8.74
N PRO A 109 -30.20 7.09 -9.76
CA PRO A 109 -29.50 6.97 -11.05
C PRO A 109 -29.18 8.32 -11.69
N GLY A 110 -30.12 9.28 -11.65
CA GLY A 110 -29.90 10.62 -12.19
C GLY A 110 -28.79 11.41 -11.48
N LYS A 111 -28.56 11.17 -10.18
CA LYS A 111 -27.43 11.79 -9.46
C LYS A 111 -26.10 11.15 -9.86
N ILE A 112 -26.08 9.83 -10.08
CA ILE A 112 -24.90 9.12 -10.59
C ILE A 112 -24.53 9.65 -11.97
N GLU A 113 -25.49 9.70 -12.89
CA GLU A 113 -25.28 10.18 -14.26
C GLU A 113 -24.78 11.64 -14.29
N ARG A 114 -25.37 12.51 -13.46
CA ARG A 114 -24.93 13.90 -13.34
C ARG A 114 -23.47 14.03 -12.90
N GLU A 115 -23.03 13.24 -11.91
CA GLU A 115 -21.64 13.24 -11.47
C GLU A 115 -20.69 12.62 -12.50
N GLN A 116 -21.15 11.60 -13.25
CA GLN A 116 -20.35 10.97 -14.30
C GLN A 116 -20.15 11.86 -15.54
N LYS A 117 -21.14 12.71 -15.86
CA LYS A 117 -21.04 13.71 -16.93
C LYS A 117 -20.14 14.91 -16.58
N ARG A 118 -19.74 15.07 -15.30
CA ARG A 118 -18.82 16.15 -14.92
C ARG A 118 -17.44 15.94 -15.52
N SER A 119 -17.02 16.89 -16.34
CA SER A 119 -15.64 16.98 -16.81
C SER A 119 -14.66 17.01 -15.62
N LEU A 120 -13.46 16.48 -15.84
CA LEU A 120 -12.40 16.39 -14.83
C LEU A 120 -12.01 17.77 -14.26
N PHE A 121 -12.11 18.84 -15.06
CA PHE A 121 -11.86 20.22 -14.61
C PHE A 121 -12.79 20.66 -13.47
N PHE A 122 -14.02 20.14 -13.44
CA PHE A 122 -14.98 20.40 -12.35
C PHE A 122 -14.80 19.43 -11.16
N ARG A 123 -13.75 18.60 -11.18
CA ARG A 123 -13.38 17.66 -10.12
C ARG A 123 -11.92 17.94 -9.70
N PRO A 124 -11.63 19.09 -9.07
CA PRO A 124 -10.25 19.54 -8.81
C PRO A 124 -9.44 18.57 -7.95
N LEU A 125 -10.08 17.88 -6.99
CA LEU A 125 -9.43 16.85 -6.19
C LEU A 125 -9.03 15.63 -7.03
N ASP A 126 -9.87 15.21 -7.98
CA ASP A 126 -9.56 14.08 -8.87
C ASP A 126 -8.42 14.46 -9.84
N LEU A 127 -8.38 15.73 -10.30
CA LEU A 127 -7.27 16.26 -11.10
C LEU A 127 -5.95 16.28 -10.32
N LEU A 128 -5.97 16.81 -9.09
CA LEU A 128 -4.79 16.81 -8.21
C LEU A 128 -4.31 15.38 -7.94
N LEU A 129 -5.23 14.45 -7.67
CA LEU A 129 -4.89 13.04 -7.46
C LEU A 129 -4.27 12.40 -8.70
N ILE A 130 -4.74 12.72 -9.91
CA ILE A 130 -4.12 12.23 -11.15
C ILE A 130 -2.69 12.74 -11.27
N ILE A 131 -2.44 14.03 -11.03
CA ILE A 131 -1.09 14.62 -11.08
C ILE A 131 -0.18 13.95 -10.04
N SER A 132 -0.65 13.80 -8.80
CA SER A 132 0.10 13.16 -7.73
C SER A 132 0.37 11.67 -8.00
N LEU A 133 -0.58 10.95 -8.62
CA LEU A 133 -0.39 9.56 -9.03
C LEU A 133 0.66 9.44 -10.14
N LEU A 134 0.66 10.34 -11.12
CA LEU A 134 1.68 10.37 -12.17
C LEU A 134 3.07 10.69 -11.59
N GLY A 135 3.15 11.62 -10.64
CA GLY A 135 4.37 11.88 -9.89
C GLY A 135 4.84 10.66 -9.10
N ALA A 136 3.92 9.96 -8.43
CA ALA A 136 4.22 8.73 -7.72
C ALA A 136 4.72 7.63 -8.66
N VAL A 137 4.10 7.46 -9.84
CA VAL A 137 4.57 6.53 -10.89
C VAL A 137 6.01 6.85 -11.31
N GLY A 138 6.29 8.11 -11.63
CA GLY A 138 7.65 8.54 -12.01
C GLY A 138 8.66 8.25 -10.90
N PHE A 139 8.29 8.55 -9.65
CA PHE A 139 9.14 8.30 -8.50
C PHE A 139 9.40 6.81 -8.24
N THR A 140 8.37 5.97 -8.37
CA THR A 140 8.50 4.52 -8.25
C THR A 140 9.42 3.94 -9.32
N ILE A 141 9.25 4.37 -10.57
CA ILE A 141 10.10 3.94 -11.69
C ILE A 141 11.55 4.35 -11.44
N PHE A 142 11.77 5.61 -11.04
CA PHE A 142 13.09 6.12 -10.71
C PHE A 142 13.78 5.29 -9.63
N ARG A 143 13.13 5.02 -8.50
CA ARG A 143 13.71 4.17 -7.45
C ARG A 143 13.93 2.73 -7.90
N GLY A 144 13.07 2.21 -8.78
CA GLY A 144 13.25 0.93 -9.43
C GLY A 144 14.55 0.88 -10.24
N PHE A 145 14.85 1.92 -11.02
CA PHE A 145 16.10 2.05 -11.78
C PHE A 145 17.31 2.20 -10.87
N VAL A 146 17.18 2.95 -9.78
CA VAL A 146 18.24 3.10 -8.77
C VAL A 146 18.67 1.74 -8.23
N VAL A 147 17.73 0.88 -7.83
CA VAL A 147 18.08 -0.44 -7.27
C VAL A 147 18.50 -1.47 -8.33
N LEU A 148 18.24 -1.19 -9.60
CA LEU A 148 18.74 -1.97 -10.74
C LEU A 148 20.09 -1.45 -11.25
N ASP A 149 20.77 -0.60 -10.47
CA ASP A 149 22.12 -0.11 -10.74
C ASP A 149 22.21 0.68 -12.07
N CYS A 150 21.18 1.49 -12.35
CA CYS A 150 21.14 2.36 -13.52
C CYS A 150 22.35 3.34 -13.54
N PRO A 151 23.07 3.46 -14.67
CA PRO A 151 24.31 4.22 -14.75
C PRO A 151 24.12 5.75 -14.82
N LEU A 152 22.88 6.24 -14.76
CA LEU A 152 22.59 7.68 -14.78
C LEU A 152 23.15 8.36 -13.53
N GLU A 153 23.78 9.53 -13.72
CA GLU A 153 24.36 10.33 -12.63
C GLU A 153 23.33 10.63 -11.55
N THR A 154 22.09 10.95 -11.93
CA THR A 154 21.00 11.21 -10.98
C THR A 154 20.67 10.00 -10.10
N CYS A 155 20.74 8.77 -10.64
CA CYS A 155 20.53 7.54 -9.87
C CYS A 155 21.71 7.30 -8.92
N PHE A 156 22.93 7.56 -9.39
CA PHE A 156 24.15 7.46 -8.58
C PHE A 156 24.15 8.47 -7.42
N THR A 157 23.83 9.74 -7.66
CA THR A 157 23.70 10.76 -6.61
C THR A 157 22.63 10.35 -5.61
N TYR A 158 21.45 9.91 -6.08
CA TYR A 158 20.36 9.53 -5.20
C TYR A 158 20.70 8.39 -4.25
N ILE A 159 21.31 7.32 -4.77
CA ILE A 159 21.63 6.14 -3.95
C ILE A 159 22.79 6.39 -2.98
N ASN A 160 23.67 7.37 -3.26
CA ASN A 160 24.82 7.66 -2.41
C ASN A 160 24.57 8.79 -1.40
N GLU A 161 23.78 9.79 -1.77
CA GLU A 161 23.59 10.99 -0.95
C GLU A 161 22.22 11.01 -0.27
N TYR A 162 21.17 10.56 -0.94
CA TYR A 162 19.80 10.67 -0.43
C TYR A 162 19.32 9.39 0.27
N GLU A 163 19.31 8.25 -0.41
CA GLU A 163 18.84 6.98 0.15
C GLU A 163 19.88 5.85 0.08
N PRO A 164 21.00 5.94 0.84
CA PRO A 164 21.97 4.85 0.99
C PRO A 164 21.36 3.54 1.47
N TYR A 165 20.21 3.60 2.15
CA TYR A 165 19.50 2.43 2.65
C TYR A 165 19.12 1.44 1.54
N LEU A 166 18.95 1.91 0.30
CA LEU A 166 18.69 1.03 -0.85
C LEU A 166 19.84 0.04 -1.14
N LYS A 167 21.05 0.31 -0.64
CA LYS A 167 22.24 -0.55 -0.74
C LYS A 167 22.40 -1.52 0.44
N ASP A 168 21.51 -1.47 1.44
CA ASP A 168 21.67 -2.29 2.64
C ASP A 168 21.62 -3.80 2.28
N PRO A 169 22.62 -4.60 2.70
CA PRO A 169 22.69 -6.03 2.40
C PRO A 169 21.55 -6.87 3.01
N VAL A 170 20.69 -6.31 3.86
CA VAL A 170 19.48 -7.02 4.36
C VAL A 170 18.44 -7.34 3.28
N GLY A 171 18.52 -6.73 2.09
CA GLY A 171 17.68 -7.09 0.93
C GLY A 171 16.27 -6.49 0.91
N TYR A 172 15.64 -6.22 2.06
CA TYR A 172 14.29 -5.63 2.15
C TYR A 172 14.07 -4.36 1.30
N PRO A 173 14.92 -3.31 1.37
CA PRO A 173 14.69 -2.10 0.58
C PRO A 173 14.75 -2.36 -0.93
N LYS A 174 15.68 -3.20 -1.38
CA LYS A 174 15.82 -3.61 -2.78
C LYS A 174 14.58 -4.37 -3.26
N VAL A 175 14.15 -5.39 -2.52
CA VAL A 175 12.94 -6.17 -2.81
C VAL A 175 11.69 -5.28 -2.88
N MET A 176 11.53 -4.36 -1.92
CA MET A 176 10.40 -3.43 -1.92
C MET A 176 10.40 -2.51 -3.14
N MET A 177 11.54 -1.96 -3.56
CA MET A 177 11.61 -1.13 -4.75
C MET A 177 11.27 -1.91 -6.03
N LEU A 178 11.70 -3.17 -6.13
CA LEU A 178 11.34 -4.03 -7.27
C LEU A 178 9.85 -4.38 -7.27
N LEU A 179 9.28 -4.71 -6.10
CA LEU A 179 7.84 -4.94 -5.97
C LEU A 179 7.05 -3.69 -6.35
N PHE A 180 7.52 -2.51 -5.95
CA PHE A 180 6.88 -1.28 -6.36
C PHE A 180 7.00 -1.05 -7.86
N LEU A 181 8.18 -1.24 -8.44
CA LEU A 181 8.41 -1.09 -9.88
C LEU A 181 7.46 -1.98 -10.69
N PHE A 182 7.36 -3.27 -10.35
CA PHE A 182 6.63 -4.26 -11.15
C PHE A 182 5.13 -4.35 -10.82
N TYR A 183 4.72 -4.07 -9.58
CA TYR A 183 3.31 -4.25 -9.16
C TYR A 183 2.64 -2.95 -8.72
N ALA A 184 3.34 -2.05 -8.02
CA ALA A 184 2.75 -0.79 -7.59
C ALA A 184 2.59 0.20 -8.75
N THR A 185 3.60 0.32 -9.62
CA THR A 185 3.58 1.18 -10.82
C THR A 185 2.36 0.93 -11.71
N PRO A 186 2.09 -0.30 -12.19
CA PRO A 186 0.90 -0.53 -13.01
C PRO A 186 -0.39 -0.26 -12.24
N MET A 187 -0.43 -0.54 -10.93
CA MET A 187 -1.62 -0.25 -10.12
C MET A 187 -1.89 1.25 -9.98
N LEU A 188 -0.84 2.06 -9.75
CA LEU A 188 -0.93 3.51 -9.71
C LEU A 188 -1.42 4.08 -11.05
N ALA A 189 -0.91 3.55 -12.17
CA ALA A 189 -1.37 3.92 -13.50
C ALA A 189 -2.86 3.55 -13.71
N VAL A 190 -3.27 2.35 -13.31
CA VAL A 190 -4.68 1.92 -13.37
C VAL A 190 -5.60 2.81 -12.52
N PHE A 191 -5.14 3.33 -11.38
CA PHE A 191 -5.91 4.31 -10.62
C PHE A 191 -6.12 5.64 -11.35
N THR A 192 -5.13 6.10 -12.15
CA THR A 192 -5.34 7.30 -12.98
C THR A 192 -6.44 7.07 -14.01
N TYR A 193 -6.50 5.87 -14.59
CA TYR A 193 -7.59 5.46 -15.49
C TYR A 193 -8.93 5.48 -14.75
N GLY A 194 -9.01 4.90 -13.55
CA GLY A 194 -10.26 4.86 -12.79
C GLY A 194 -10.79 6.23 -12.34
N LEU A 195 -9.92 7.24 -12.14
CA LEU A 195 -10.34 8.62 -11.86
C LEU A 195 -10.92 9.33 -13.10
N ARG A 196 -10.47 8.93 -14.29
CA ARG A 196 -10.95 9.46 -15.58
C ARG A 196 -12.23 8.76 -16.05
N THR A 197 -12.31 7.45 -15.84
CA THR A 197 -13.39 6.63 -16.38
C THR A 197 -14.46 6.35 -15.34
N PRO A 198 -15.72 6.79 -15.56
CA PRO A 198 -16.82 6.55 -14.62
C PRO A 198 -17.17 5.06 -14.49
N GLY A 199 -17.87 4.69 -13.42
CA GLY A 199 -18.37 3.32 -13.23
C GLY A 199 -17.34 2.27 -12.78
N CYS A 200 -16.11 2.71 -12.47
CA CYS A 200 -15.02 1.87 -11.99
C CYS A 200 -15.20 1.47 -10.50
N THR A 201 -16.24 0.67 -10.22
CA THR A 201 -16.59 0.19 -8.86
C THR A 201 -15.45 -0.51 -8.12
N TRP A 202 -14.54 -1.16 -8.86
CA TRP A 202 -13.37 -1.84 -8.30
C TRP A 202 -12.43 -0.88 -7.56
N MET A 203 -12.39 0.41 -7.93
CA MET A 203 -11.55 1.39 -7.24
C MET A 203 -11.85 1.45 -5.75
N LEU A 204 -13.12 1.31 -5.37
CA LEU A 204 -13.57 1.52 -4.00
C LEU A 204 -12.90 0.56 -3.00
N ASP A 205 -12.57 -0.66 -3.42
CA ASP A 205 -11.90 -1.67 -2.59
C ASP A 205 -10.39 -1.68 -2.88
N TRP A 206 -9.98 -1.62 -4.15
CA TRP A 206 -8.57 -1.71 -4.53
C TRP A 206 -7.73 -0.53 -4.01
N THR A 207 -8.26 0.69 -3.99
CA THR A 207 -7.52 1.82 -3.42
C THR A 207 -7.31 1.66 -1.93
N VAL A 208 -8.24 1.02 -1.21
CA VAL A 208 -8.14 0.77 0.23
C VAL A 208 -7.09 -0.31 0.51
N TYR A 209 -7.11 -1.39 -0.26
CA TYR A 209 -6.12 -2.46 -0.19
C TYR A 209 -4.70 -1.91 -0.42
N PHE A 210 -4.55 -1.17 -1.52
CA PHE A 210 -3.28 -0.58 -1.90
C PHE A 210 -2.78 0.47 -0.90
N ALA A 211 -3.68 1.28 -0.34
CA ALA A 211 -3.31 2.23 0.71
C ALA A 211 -2.77 1.53 1.97
N GLY A 212 -3.36 0.40 2.37
CA GLY A 212 -2.85 -0.42 3.47
C GLY A 212 -1.45 -0.96 3.18
N ALA A 213 -1.23 -1.47 1.97
CA ALA A 213 0.06 -1.95 1.51
C ALA A 213 1.14 -0.86 1.57
N ILE A 214 0.92 0.27 0.89
CA ILE A 214 1.88 1.38 0.87
C ILE A 214 2.14 1.95 2.26
N ALA A 215 1.13 2.01 3.14
CA ALA A 215 1.30 2.48 4.50
C ALA A 215 2.28 1.64 5.32
N GLN A 216 2.15 0.32 5.27
CA GLN A 216 3.10 -0.57 5.94
C GLN A 216 4.50 -0.44 5.32
N CYS A 217 4.60 -0.44 3.99
CA CYS A 217 5.89 -0.38 3.31
C CYS A 217 6.65 0.91 3.65
N GLN A 218 5.96 2.06 3.59
CA GLN A 218 6.57 3.37 3.84
C GLN A 218 6.96 3.53 5.31
N TRP A 219 6.13 3.05 6.24
CA TRP A 219 6.50 3.00 7.66
C TRP A 219 7.79 2.22 7.88
N SER A 220 7.85 0.99 7.36
CA SER A 220 8.99 0.10 7.54
C SER A 220 10.24 0.64 6.85
N HIS A 221 10.10 1.25 5.67
CA HIS A 221 11.21 1.86 4.93
C HIS A 221 11.79 3.08 5.65
N ILE A 222 10.95 4.07 5.97
CA ILE A 222 11.39 5.30 6.64
C ILE A 222 12.03 4.93 7.99
N GLY A 223 11.32 4.12 8.78
CA GLY A 223 11.80 3.69 10.08
C GLY A 223 13.14 2.96 10.00
N ALA A 224 13.28 2.01 9.08
CA ALA A 224 14.51 1.25 8.95
C ALA A 224 15.68 2.11 8.45
N SER A 225 15.43 3.01 7.51
CA SER A 225 16.46 3.88 6.95
C SER A 225 17.11 4.84 7.98
N LEU A 226 16.38 5.13 9.06
CA LEU A 226 16.82 5.99 10.17
C LEU A 226 17.28 5.19 11.40
N HIS A 227 16.89 3.92 11.52
CA HIS A 227 17.09 3.15 12.74
C HIS A 227 18.58 2.95 13.06
N PRO A 228 19.01 3.06 14.32
CA PRO A 228 20.42 2.80 14.73
C PRO A 228 20.97 1.39 14.45
N ARG A 229 20.12 0.45 14.01
CA ARG A 229 20.54 -0.92 13.68
C ARG A 229 20.86 -1.09 12.19
N THR A 230 20.50 -0.10 11.39
CA THR A 230 20.99 0.05 10.02
C THR A 230 22.41 0.57 10.11
N ALA A 231 23.34 -0.08 9.40
CA ALA A 231 24.75 0.27 9.52
C ALA A 231 24.97 1.73 9.06
N PRO A 232 25.90 2.48 9.68
CA PRO A 232 26.17 3.88 9.34
C PRO A 232 26.25 4.21 7.84
N PRO A 233 26.95 3.44 6.98
CA PRO A 233 27.04 3.77 5.55
C PRO A 233 25.72 3.60 4.78
N TYR A 234 24.71 2.93 5.35
CA TYR A 234 23.40 2.72 4.74
C TYR A 234 22.29 3.56 5.38
N ARG A 235 22.60 4.34 6.42
CA ARG A 235 21.62 5.27 7.01
C ARG A 235 21.53 6.54 6.19
N ILE A 236 20.35 7.17 6.20
CA ILE A 236 20.18 8.47 5.56
C ILE A 236 21.04 9.50 6.32
N PRO A 237 21.89 10.29 5.63
CA PRO A 237 22.62 11.40 6.24
C PRO A 237 21.66 12.42 6.88
N GLU A 238 22.02 12.99 8.03
CA GLU A 238 21.13 13.90 8.79
C GLU A 238 20.66 15.11 7.97
N GLU A 239 21.53 15.62 7.10
CA GLU A 239 21.24 16.74 6.20
C GLU A 239 20.10 16.41 5.21
N MET A 240 19.97 15.14 4.84
CA MET A 240 18.99 14.64 3.86
C MET A 240 17.72 14.08 4.50
N TRP A 241 17.59 14.08 5.83
CA TRP A 241 16.39 13.57 6.50
C TRP A 241 15.12 14.27 6.04
N LYS A 242 15.12 15.60 6.02
CA LYS A 242 13.94 16.39 5.64
C LYS A 242 13.44 16.07 4.22
N PRO A 243 14.26 16.16 3.15
CA PRO A 243 13.79 15.86 1.80
C PRO A 243 13.37 14.40 1.65
N VAL A 244 14.12 13.45 2.22
CA VAL A 244 13.83 12.02 2.08
C VAL A 244 12.55 11.63 2.82
N ILE A 245 12.40 12.04 4.08
CA ILE A 245 11.19 11.77 4.86
C ILE A 245 9.99 12.47 4.21
N GLY A 246 10.14 13.73 3.81
CA GLY A 246 9.08 14.49 3.16
C GLY A 246 8.58 13.82 1.89
N LEU A 247 9.48 13.32 1.03
CA LEU A 247 9.13 12.64 -0.21
C LEU A 247 8.46 11.29 0.03
N ASN A 248 8.94 10.49 1.00
CA ASN A 248 8.31 9.22 1.38
C ASN A 248 6.92 9.43 2.00
N LEU A 249 6.74 10.46 2.84
CA LEU A 249 5.43 10.83 3.41
C LEU A 249 4.47 11.36 2.33
N ALA A 250 4.96 12.14 1.38
CA ALA A 250 4.17 12.58 0.23
C ALA A 250 3.73 11.38 -0.61
N TYR A 251 4.63 10.44 -0.91
CA TYR A 251 4.32 9.20 -1.61
C TYR A 251 3.28 8.36 -0.88
N LEU A 252 3.37 8.26 0.45
CA LEU A 252 2.38 7.61 1.31
C LEU A 252 1.01 8.30 1.27
N ALA A 253 0.98 9.63 1.26
CA ALA A 253 -0.26 10.39 1.29
C ALA A 253 -1.14 10.14 0.05
N VAL A 254 -0.54 9.96 -1.13
CA VAL A 254 -1.27 9.77 -2.40
C VAL A 254 -2.32 8.64 -2.34
N PRO A 255 -1.95 7.37 -2.06
CA PRO A 255 -2.92 6.28 -2.02
C PRO A 255 -3.90 6.40 -0.84
N LEU A 256 -3.49 6.99 0.29
CA LEU A 256 -4.39 7.22 1.44
C LEU A 256 -5.49 8.23 1.10
N VAL A 257 -5.13 9.37 0.51
CA VAL A 257 -6.09 10.40 0.08
C VAL A 257 -6.98 9.86 -1.04
N LEU A 258 -6.41 9.09 -1.98
CA LEU A 258 -7.20 8.44 -3.03
C LEU A 258 -8.24 7.47 -2.44
N ALA A 259 -7.84 6.62 -1.50
CA ALA A 259 -8.76 5.69 -0.82
C ALA A 259 -9.85 6.44 -0.04
N LEU A 260 -9.49 7.54 0.62
CA LEU A 260 -10.45 8.39 1.32
C LEU A 260 -11.44 9.05 0.35
N ARG A 261 -10.95 9.54 -0.79
CA ARG A 261 -11.77 10.12 -1.86
C ARG A 261 -12.77 9.11 -2.43
N CYS A 262 -12.31 7.90 -2.72
CA CYS A 262 -13.15 6.83 -3.27
C CYS A 262 -14.21 6.38 -2.27
N THR A 263 -13.84 6.25 -0.98
CA THR A 263 -14.76 5.77 0.07
C THR A 263 -15.76 6.82 0.54
N ARG A 264 -15.36 8.09 0.66
CA ARG A 264 -16.25 9.18 1.12
C ARG A 264 -17.25 9.62 0.07
N ASN A 265 -16.89 9.58 -1.21
CA ASN A 265 -17.75 10.07 -2.28
C ASN A 265 -17.76 9.11 -3.48
N PRO A 266 -18.40 7.93 -3.33
CA PRO A 266 -18.31 6.83 -4.30
C PRO A 266 -19.10 7.07 -5.60
N THR A 267 -19.95 8.11 -5.65
CA THR A 267 -20.95 8.37 -6.70
C THR A 267 -20.41 8.23 -8.13
N PHE A 268 -19.24 8.81 -8.42
CA PHE A 268 -18.61 8.76 -9.74
C PHE A 268 -18.26 7.32 -10.19
N PHE A 269 -17.86 6.47 -9.25
CA PHE A 269 -17.38 5.11 -9.48
C PHE A 269 -18.49 4.07 -9.52
N MET A 270 -19.72 4.43 -9.14
CA MET A 270 -20.86 3.51 -9.13
C MET A 270 -21.32 3.22 -10.56
N LYS A 271 -21.81 2.00 -10.82
CA LYS A 271 -22.43 1.68 -12.11
C LYS A 271 -23.75 2.45 -12.23
N ALA A 272 -23.98 3.11 -13.37
CA ALA A 272 -25.29 3.64 -13.70
C ALA A 272 -26.23 2.46 -13.96
N VAL A 273 -27.45 2.53 -13.40
CA VAL A 273 -28.51 1.56 -13.75
C VAL A 273 -28.97 1.90 -15.17
N PRO A 274 -29.03 0.94 -16.12
CA PRO A 274 -29.55 1.18 -17.45
C PRO A 274 -30.98 1.72 -17.38
N GLU A 275 -31.31 2.72 -18.20
CA GLU A 275 -32.62 3.41 -18.24
C GLU A 275 -33.83 2.46 -18.39
N GLY A 276 -33.62 1.21 -18.81
CA GLY A 276 -34.66 0.18 -18.93
C GLY A 276 -35.14 -0.47 -17.63
N GLN A 277 -34.36 -0.50 -16.55
CA GLN A 277 -34.78 -1.16 -15.29
C GLN A 277 -35.58 -0.26 -14.35
N ALA A 278 -35.36 1.07 -14.39
CA ALA A 278 -36.12 2.02 -13.58
C ALA A 278 -37.58 2.16 -14.03
N ASN A 279 -37.89 1.83 -15.30
CA ASN A 279 -39.24 1.88 -15.84
C ASN A 279 -40.07 0.61 -15.58
N HIS A 280 -39.43 -0.51 -15.22
CA HIS A 280 -40.16 -1.73 -14.87
C HIS A 280 -40.73 -1.70 -13.45
N GLU A 281 -40.06 -1.04 -12.49
CA GLU A 281 -40.60 -0.89 -11.13
C GLU A 281 -41.76 0.12 -11.07
N LYS A 282 -41.82 1.11 -11.96
CA LYS A 282 -42.94 2.06 -12.01
C LYS A 282 -44.19 1.53 -12.71
N LYS A 283 -44.14 0.38 -13.39
CA LYS A 283 -45.30 -0.21 -14.07
C LYS A 283 -46.05 -1.26 -13.25
N PHE A 284 -45.59 -1.57 -12.04
CA PHE A 284 -46.20 -2.58 -11.17
C PHE A 284 -46.83 -2.04 -9.88
N ASN A 285 -47.05 -0.71 -9.79
CA ASN A 285 -47.87 -0.10 -8.74
C ASN A 285 -49.14 0.51 -9.35
#